data_AF-K1UCX5-F1
#
_entry.id   AF-K1UCX5-F1
#
_cell.length_a   1.000
_cell.length_b   1.000
_cell.length_c   1.000
_cell.angle_alpha   90.00
_cell.angle_beta   90.00
_cell.angle_gamma   90.00
#
_symmetry.space_group_name_H-M   'P 1'
#
loop_
_entity.id
_entity.type
_entity.pdbx_description
1 polymer ?
#
loop_
_entity_poly.entity_id
_entity_poly.type
_entity_poly.pdbx_seq_one_letter_code
_entity_poly.pdbx_strand_id
1 'polypeptide(L)'
;MTYTVISPEHPLLKKWKPLIKNWNEVEAYQEAASRKSDFERGELNKDKTGVCLEGIEVTNPVTHKPLPLFVSDYVLIGYGTGIVMGVPGHDQRDWEFAKKFGLPIIEVVKGGDVTKEAFVAKDDSAVMVNSGFLNGMTVKEAIPAMKKYVVEQG
;
A
#
# COMPACT_ATOMS: atom_id res chain seq x y z
N MET A 1 3.34 3.18 -6.14
CA MET A 1 2.36 2.37 -5.39
C MET A 1 1.47 1.60 -6.35
N THR A 2 1.08 0.38 -6.00
CA THR A 2 0.24 -0.51 -6.84
C THR A 2 -1.06 -0.97 -6.17
N TYR A 3 -1.22 -0.68 -4.88
CA TYR A 3 -2.46 -0.88 -4.12
C TYR A 3 -2.46 0.06 -2.91
N THR A 4 -3.58 0.12 -2.21
CA THR A 4 -3.74 0.87 -0.96
C THR A 4 -4.32 -0.06 0.10
N VAL A 5 -3.99 0.15 1.37
CA VAL A 5 -4.55 -0.60 2.49
C VAL A 5 -5.09 0.32 3.56
N ILE A 6 -6.27 0.00 4.08
CA ILE A 6 -6.98 0.71 5.13
C ILE A 6 -7.14 -0.19 6.35
N SER A 7 -6.98 0.38 7.55
CA SER A 7 -7.20 -0.35 8.80
C SER A 7 -8.66 -0.80 8.94
N PRO A 8 -8.93 -1.96 9.57
CA PRO A 8 -10.30 -2.47 9.78
C PRO A 8 -11.17 -1.52 10.60
N GLU A 9 -10.58 -0.70 11.46
CA GLU A 9 -11.30 0.24 12.32
C GLU A 9 -11.57 1.60 11.66
N HIS A 10 -11.13 1.80 10.41
CA HIS A 10 -11.15 3.12 9.79
C HIS A 10 -12.60 3.64 9.55
N PRO A 11 -12.95 4.86 9.99
CA PRO A 11 -14.32 5.39 9.88
C PRO A 11 -14.88 5.47 8.46
N LEU A 12 -14.00 5.59 7.45
CA LEU A 12 -14.39 5.61 6.04
C LEU A 12 -15.06 4.30 5.60
N LEU A 13 -14.73 3.15 6.18
CA LEU A 13 -15.40 1.88 5.85
C LEU A 13 -16.90 1.97 6.14
N LYS A 14 -17.28 2.53 7.30
CA LYS A 14 -18.68 2.78 7.65
C LYS A 14 -19.35 3.77 6.70
N LYS A 15 -18.62 4.84 6.32
CA LYS A 15 -19.10 5.85 5.36
C LYS A 15 -19.35 5.26 3.98
N TRP A 16 -18.50 4.34 3.54
CA TRP A 16 -18.54 3.71 2.22
C TRP A 16 -19.34 2.41 2.18
N LYS A 17 -19.88 1.93 3.30
CA LYS A 17 -20.74 0.72 3.35
C LYS A 17 -21.78 0.64 2.22
N PRO A 18 -22.49 1.71 1.83
CA PRO A 18 -23.46 1.65 0.72
C PRO A 18 -22.84 1.40 -0.67
N LEU A 19 -21.54 1.64 -0.82
CA LEU A 19 -20.79 1.54 -2.08
C LEU A 19 -20.00 0.23 -2.20
N ILE A 20 -19.69 -0.41 -1.07
CA ILE A 20 -18.90 -1.65 -1.00
C ILE A 20 -19.78 -2.85 -1.35
N LYS A 21 -19.44 -3.56 -2.42
CA LYS A 21 -20.25 -4.66 -2.97
C LYS A 21 -20.14 -5.95 -2.14
N ASN A 22 -19.01 -6.18 -1.49
CA ASN A 22 -18.74 -7.35 -0.65
C ASN A 22 -18.76 -7.02 0.86
N TRP A 23 -19.67 -6.15 1.31
CA TRP A 23 -19.70 -5.66 2.70
C TRP A 23 -19.70 -6.79 3.75
N ASN A 24 -20.42 -7.89 3.51
CA ASN A 24 -20.48 -9.00 4.48
C ASN A 24 -19.09 -9.62 4.73
N GLU A 25 -18.24 -9.70 3.70
CA GLU A 25 -16.86 -10.19 3.83
C GLU A 25 -15.99 -9.20 4.61
N VAL A 26 -16.16 -7.91 4.32
CA VAL A 26 -15.47 -6.82 5.03
C VAL A 26 -15.85 -6.80 6.51
N GLU A 27 -17.14 -6.92 6.83
CA GLU A 27 -17.66 -6.93 8.20
C GLU A 27 -17.16 -8.15 8.98
N ALA A 28 -17.19 -9.34 8.36
CA ALA A 28 -16.63 -10.55 8.95
C ALA A 28 -15.12 -10.41 9.22
N TYR A 29 -14.39 -9.76 8.31
CA TYR A 29 -12.97 -9.47 8.49
C TYR A 29 -12.73 -8.46 9.62
N GLN A 30 -13.54 -7.40 9.72
CA GLN A 30 -13.48 -6.43 10.82
C GLN A 30 -13.73 -7.11 12.18
N GLU A 31 -14.69 -8.02 12.27
CA GLU A 31 -14.95 -8.79 13.49
C GLU A 31 -13.83 -9.78 13.84
N ALA A 32 -13.17 -10.37 12.85
CA ALA A 32 -12.01 -11.22 13.09
C ALA A 32 -10.79 -10.40 13.54
N ALA A 33 -10.60 -9.22 12.96
CA ALA A 33 -9.51 -8.30 13.31
C ALA A 33 -9.68 -7.70 14.70
N SER A 34 -10.91 -7.34 15.11
CA SER A 34 -11.18 -6.73 16.42
C SER A 34 -10.92 -7.64 17.61
N ARG A 35 -10.83 -8.96 17.38
CA ARG A 35 -10.47 -9.97 18.39
C ARG A 35 -8.96 -10.07 18.62
N LYS A 36 -8.15 -9.38 17.80
CA LYS A 36 -6.70 -9.36 17.89
C LYS A 36 -6.25 -8.07 18.55
N SER A 37 -5.28 -8.17 19.45
CA SER A 37 -4.54 -7.03 19.99
C SER A 37 -3.60 -6.42 18.95
N ASP A 38 -3.21 -5.18 19.15
CA ASP A 38 -2.19 -4.52 18.30
C ASP A 38 -0.86 -5.28 18.29
N PHE A 39 -0.51 -5.92 19.42
CA PHE A 39 0.68 -6.78 19.52
C PHE A 39 0.57 -8.01 18.62
N GLU A 40 -0.56 -8.72 18.69
CA GLU A 40 -0.83 -9.87 17.81
C GLU A 40 -0.80 -9.44 16.35
N ARG A 41 -1.38 -8.28 16.00
CA ARG A 41 -1.34 -7.73 14.64
C ARG A 41 0.07 -7.41 14.16
N GLY A 42 0.94 -6.94 15.04
CA GLY A 42 2.37 -6.71 14.76
C GLY A 42 3.11 -8.03 14.44
N GLU A 43 2.89 -9.06 15.24
CA GLU A 43 3.48 -10.40 15.07
C GLU A 43 2.88 -11.18 13.88
N LEU A 44 1.60 -10.94 13.56
CA LEU A 44 0.86 -11.52 12.43
C LEU A 44 1.34 -11.05 11.06
N ASN A 45 2.39 -10.22 11.00
CA ASN A 45 3.11 -9.96 9.76
C ASN A 45 3.58 -11.24 9.05
N LYS A 46 3.60 -12.41 9.71
CA LYS A 46 3.92 -13.69 9.07
C LYS A 46 2.81 -14.22 8.15
N ASP A 47 1.54 -14.00 8.50
CA ASP A 47 0.38 -14.43 7.71
C ASP A 47 -0.43 -13.21 7.26
N LYS A 48 -0.02 -12.62 6.13
CA LYS A 48 -0.72 -11.46 5.54
C LYS A 48 -2.19 -11.81 5.30
N THR A 49 -3.15 -11.09 5.87
CA THR A 49 -4.58 -11.28 5.56
C THR A 49 -5.19 -9.98 5.09
N GLY A 50 -6.34 -10.03 4.43
CA GLY A 50 -7.02 -8.83 3.96
C GLY A 50 -8.13 -9.15 2.99
N VAL A 51 -9.03 -8.18 2.80
CA VAL A 51 -10.17 -8.27 1.90
C VAL A 51 -10.13 -7.08 0.94
N CYS A 52 -10.23 -7.33 -0.37
CA CYS A 52 -10.36 -6.27 -1.35
C CYS A 52 -11.75 -5.62 -1.22
N LEU A 53 -11.82 -4.29 -1.21
CA LEU A 53 -13.09 -3.57 -1.15
C LEU A 53 -13.70 -3.49 -2.56
N GLU A 54 -14.55 -4.44 -2.92
CA GLU A 54 -15.19 -4.46 -4.23
C GLU A 54 -16.09 -3.22 -4.41
N GLY A 55 -15.92 -2.51 -5.53
CA GLY A 55 -16.65 -1.27 -5.80
C GLY A 55 -16.00 0.01 -5.27
N ILE A 56 -14.86 -0.10 -4.56
CA ILE A 56 -14.04 1.04 -4.15
C ILE A 56 -12.66 0.95 -4.80
N GLU A 57 -12.28 2.00 -5.53
CA GLU A 57 -10.96 2.13 -6.14
C GLU A 57 -10.31 3.44 -5.69
N VAL A 58 -8.98 3.42 -5.59
CA VAL A 58 -8.16 4.60 -5.28
C VAL A 58 -7.46 5.04 -6.55
N THR A 59 -7.53 6.33 -6.88
CA THR A 59 -6.75 6.87 -7.99
C THR A 59 -5.35 7.23 -7.51
N ASN A 60 -4.31 6.67 -8.15
CA ASN A 60 -2.94 7.12 -7.91
C ASN A 60 -2.78 8.58 -8.38
N PRO A 61 -2.42 9.53 -7.52
CA PRO A 61 -2.39 10.95 -7.88
C PRO A 61 -1.31 11.32 -8.91
N VAL A 62 -0.30 10.45 -9.09
CA VAL A 62 0.82 10.69 -10.02
C VAL A 62 0.59 9.97 -11.35
N THR A 63 0.16 8.71 -11.31
CA THR A 63 -0.03 7.91 -12.54
C THR A 63 -1.45 7.96 -13.08
N HIS A 64 -2.40 8.49 -12.30
CA HIS A 64 -3.84 8.52 -12.57
C HIS A 64 -4.46 7.14 -12.83
N LYS A 65 -3.76 6.07 -12.48
CA LYS A 65 -4.26 4.69 -12.62
C LYS A 65 -5.11 4.31 -11.41
N PRO A 66 -6.20 3.55 -11.60
CA PRO A 66 -6.97 2.99 -10.50
C PRO A 66 -6.14 1.92 -9.78
N LEU A 67 -6.29 1.87 -8.46
CA LEU A 67 -5.62 0.94 -7.57
C LEU A 67 -6.66 0.27 -6.68
N PRO A 68 -6.52 -1.04 -6.41
CA PRO A 68 -7.39 -1.72 -5.46
C PRO A 68 -7.13 -1.20 -4.03
N LEU A 69 -8.19 -1.13 -3.23
CA LEU A 69 -8.13 -0.82 -1.81
C LEU A 69 -8.46 -2.07 -1.01
N PHE A 70 -7.56 -2.46 -0.10
CA PHE A 70 -7.75 -3.59 0.80
C PHE A 70 -8.02 -3.12 2.22
N VAL A 71 -8.91 -3.79 2.93
CA VAL A 71 -8.92 -3.75 4.39
C VAL A 71 -7.96 -4.81 4.92
N SER A 72 -7.06 -4.43 5.83
CA SER A 72 -6.14 -5.40 6.45
C SER A 72 -5.69 -4.98 7.86
N ASP A 73 -5.61 -5.97 8.74
CA ASP A 73 -5.19 -5.82 10.13
C ASP A 73 -3.68 -5.52 10.30
N TYR A 74 -2.84 -5.61 9.26
CA TYR A 74 -1.44 -5.16 9.36
C TYR A 74 -1.31 -3.62 9.38
N VAL A 75 -2.38 -2.90 9.01
CA VAL A 75 -2.47 -1.43 9.13
C VAL A 75 -3.20 -1.08 10.42
N LEU A 76 -2.60 -0.24 11.25
CA LEU A 76 -3.14 0.16 12.55
C LEU A 76 -3.75 1.57 12.46
N ILE A 77 -4.98 1.74 12.96
CA ILE A 77 -5.65 3.05 12.98
C ILE A 77 -4.93 4.08 13.87
N GLY A 78 -4.23 3.62 14.91
CA GLY A 78 -3.47 4.47 15.84
C GLY A 78 -2.13 4.98 15.31
N TYR A 79 -1.71 4.54 14.11
CA TYR A 79 -0.44 4.93 13.50
C TYR A 79 -0.64 5.65 12.16
N GLY A 80 -0.17 6.90 12.08
CA GLY A 80 -0.37 7.73 10.89
C GLY A 80 -1.84 8.04 10.64
N THR A 81 -2.29 7.83 9.40
CA THR A 81 -3.69 8.07 8.99
C THR A 81 -4.56 6.80 9.06
N GLY A 82 -4.00 5.65 9.43
CA GLY A 82 -4.69 4.36 9.33
C GLY A 82 -4.92 3.88 7.89
N ILE A 83 -4.24 4.50 6.91
CA ILE A 83 -4.22 4.13 5.49
C ILE A 83 -2.77 4.19 5.00
N VAL A 84 -2.31 3.18 4.26
CA VAL A 84 -0.96 3.13 3.71
C VAL A 84 -0.97 2.85 2.20
N MET A 85 0.01 3.41 1.51
CA MET A 85 0.30 3.08 0.11
C MET A 85 1.16 1.81 0.06
N GLY A 86 0.80 0.86 -0.82
CA GLY A 86 1.58 -0.35 -1.05
C GLY A 86 2.65 -0.14 -2.13
N VAL A 87 3.92 -0.32 -1.78
CA VAL A 87 5.08 -0.20 -2.69
C VAL A 87 5.89 -1.52 -2.70
N PRO A 88 5.31 -2.61 -3.24
CA PRO A 88 5.87 -3.96 -3.09
C PRO A 88 7.23 -4.17 -3.77
N GLY A 89 7.63 -3.31 -4.70
CA GLY A 89 8.98 -3.39 -5.26
C GLY A 89 10.09 -3.07 -4.24
N HIS A 90 9.76 -2.34 -3.15
CA HIS A 90 10.76 -1.73 -2.26
C HIS A 90 10.39 -1.77 -0.76
N ASP A 91 9.31 -2.45 -0.37
CA ASP A 91 9.00 -2.80 1.02
C ASP A 91 8.68 -4.30 1.08
N GLN A 92 9.36 -5.03 1.96
CA GLN A 92 9.23 -6.49 2.07
C GLN A 92 7.84 -6.95 2.54
N ARG A 93 7.20 -6.20 3.44
CA ARG A 93 5.84 -6.53 3.92
C ARG A 93 4.84 -6.33 2.80
N ASP A 94 5.03 -5.28 2.01
CA ASP A 94 4.19 -5.02 0.84
C ASP A 94 4.43 -6.06 -0.25
N TRP A 95 5.67 -6.50 -0.45
CA TRP A 95 6.00 -7.56 -1.40
C TRP A 95 5.29 -8.87 -1.06
N GLU A 96 5.35 -9.31 0.20
CA GLU A 96 4.65 -10.51 0.68
C GLU A 96 3.13 -10.40 0.49
N PHE A 97 2.57 -9.23 0.82
CA PHE A 97 1.15 -8.96 0.62
C PHE A 97 0.79 -9.03 -0.87
N ALA A 98 1.53 -8.32 -1.72
CA ALA A 98 1.32 -8.32 -3.15
C ALA A 98 1.44 -9.71 -3.77
N LYS A 99 2.42 -10.51 -3.35
CA LYS A 99 2.56 -11.90 -3.78
C LYS A 99 1.36 -12.76 -3.38
N LYS A 100 0.87 -12.62 -2.14
CA LYS A 100 -0.28 -13.39 -1.65
C LYS A 100 -1.57 -13.05 -2.39
N PHE A 101 -1.79 -11.77 -2.71
CA PHE A 101 -3.01 -11.29 -3.34
C PHE A 101 -2.90 -11.10 -4.86
N GLY A 102 -1.79 -11.51 -5.48
CA GLY A 102 -1.58 -11.40 -6.93
C GLY A 102 -1.52 -9.96 -7.45
N LEU A 103 -1.04 -9.02 -6.63
CA LEU A 103 -1.00 -7.60 -6.97
C LEU A 103 0.26 -7.26 -7.79
N PRO A 104 0.21 -6.21 -8.64
CA PRO A 104 1.37 -5.81 -9.42
C PRO A 104 2.55 -5.41 -8.54
N ILE A 105 3.74 -5.92 -8.88
CA ILE A 105 5.02 -5.55 -8.27
C ILE A 105 5.83 -4.80 -9.34
N ILE A 106 6.03 -3.50 -9.12
CA ILE A 106 6.70 -2.62 -10.08
C ILE A 106 8.00 -2.12 -9.45
N GLU A 107 9.12 -2.36 -10.15
CA GLU A 107 10.40 -1.76 -9.80
C GLU A 107 10.35 -0.26 -10.12
N VAL A 108 10.55 0.57 -9.10
CA VAL A 108 10.71 2.03 -9.25
C VAL A 108 12.09 2.55 -8.83
N VAL A 109 12.89 1.70 -8.18
CA VAL A 109 14.31 1.96 -7.85
C VAL A 109 15.15 0.81 -8.39
N LYS A 110 16.13 1.14 -9.22
CA LYS A 110 16.99 0.16 -9.90
C LYS A 110 17.96 -0.48 -8.92
N GLY A 111 18.11 -1.81 -9.00
CA GLY A 111 19.24 -2.49 -8.36
C GLY A 111 19.01 -3.92 -7.89
N GLY A 112 17.78 -4.45 -7.99
CA GLY A 112 17.45 -5.81 -7.59
C GLY A 112 16.50 -6.50 -8.56
N ASP A 113 16.02 -7.69 -8.19
CA ASP A 113 15.02 -8.44 -8.94
C ASP A 113 13.72 -8.49 -8.12
N VAL A 114 12.83 -7.52 -8.36
CA VAL A 114 11.57 -7.39 -7.62
C VAL A 114 10.61 -8.57 -7.83
N THR A 115 10.89 -9.44 -8.82
CA THR A 115 10.10 -10.66 -9.04
C THR A 115 10.41 -11.74 -7.99
N LYS A 116 11.57 -11.64 -7.32
CA LYS A 116 12.06 -12.59 -6.32
C LYS A 116 11.91 -12.10 -4.88
N GLU A 117 12.16 -10.82 -4.63
CA GLU A 117 12.08 -10.19 -3.30
C GLU A 117 11.96 -8.66 -3.42
N ALA A 118 11.59 -7.96 -2.35
CA ALA A 118 11.63 -6.51 -2.36
C ALA A 118 13.08 -6.00 -2.45
N PHE A 119 13.34 -5.06 -3.37
CA PHE A 119 14.64 -4.39 -3.42
C PHE A 119 14.65 -3.17 -2.50
N VAL A 120 15.36 -3.26 -1.37
CA VAL A 120 15.57 -2.13 -0.46
C VAL A 120 16.94 -1.53 -0.73
N ALA A 121 16.97 -0.29 -1.23
CA ALA A 121 18.21 0.43 -1.44
C ALA A 121 18.94 0.65 -0.11
N LYS A 122 20.28 0.51 -0.12
CA LYS A 122 21.11 0.69 1.08
C LYS A 122 21.26 2.16 1.49
N ASP A 123 21.10 3.05 0.52
CA ASP A 123 21.17 4.50 0.66
C ASP A 123 20.39 5.18 -0.47
N ASP A 124 20.34 6.51 -0.43
CA ASP A 124 19.56 7.33 -1.36
C ASP A 124 20.26 7.57 -2.72
N SER A 125 21.38 6.89 -3.01
CA SER A 125 22.08 7.01 -4.30
C SER A 125 21.50 6.14 -5.41
N ALA A 126 20.62 5.20 -5.06
CA ALA A 126 19.95 4.35 -6.03
C ALA A 126 19.11 5.19 -7.02
N VAL A 127 18.98 4.71 -8.26
CA VAL A 127 18.40 5.48 -9.37
C VAL A 127 16.95 5.09 -9.61
N MET A 128 16.08 6.08 -9.79
CA MET A 128 14.68 5.90 -10.12
C MET A 128 14.49 5.37 -11.54
N VAL A 129 13.60 4.39 -11.68
CA VAL A 129 13.15 3.79 -12.95
C VAL A 129 11.62 3.68 -12.94
N ASN A 130 10.98 3.49 -14.10
CA ASN A 130 9.52 3.35 -14.24
C ASN A 130 8.68 4.39 -13.47
N SER A 131 9.21 5.60 -13.27
CA SER A 131 8.70 6.65 -12.39
C SER A 131 8.44 7.97 -13.14
N GLY A 132 8.23 7.90 -14.46
CA GLY A 132 7.90 9.07 -15.29
C GLY A 132 8.98 10.15 -15.23
N PHE A 133 8.58 11.37 -14.82
CA PHE A 133 9.48 12.53 -14.75
C PHE A 133 10.64 12.38 -13.75
N LEU A 134 10.58 11.39 -12.85
CA LEU A 134 11.66 11.09 -11.92
C LEU A 134 12.72 10.14 -12.49
N ASN A 135 12.49 9.53 -13.65
CA ASN A 135 13.42 8.55 -14.23
C ASN A 135 14.83 9.15 -14.38
N GLY A 136 15.84 8.41 -13.95
CA GLY A 136 17.24 8.81 -14.03
C GLY A 136 17.72 9.68 -12.85
N MET A 137 16.82 10.18 -12.00
CA MET A 137 17.19 10.82 -10.74
C MET A 137 17.65 9.79 -9.71
N THR A 138 18.53 10.18 -8.80
CA THR A 138 18.77 9.42 -7.57
C THR A 138 17.56 9.54 -6.62
N VAL A 139 17.37 8.59 -5.71
CA VAL A 139 16.34 8.70 -4.65
C VAL A 139 16.46 10.02 -3.89
N LYS A 140 17.70 10.46 -3.62
CA LYS A 140 18.01 11.74 -2.96
C LYS A 140 17.45 12.96 -3.70
N GLU A 141 17.49 12.95 -5.03
CA GLU A 141 16.94 14.02 -5.89
C GLU A 141 15.43 13.85 -6.11
N ALA A 142 14.96 12.60 -6.19
CA ALA A 142 13.58 12.28 -6.51
C ALA A 142 12.60 12.63 -5.38
N ILE A 143 13.00 12.43 -4.11
CA ILE A 143 12.17 12.77 -2.95
C ILE A 143 11.75 14.25 -2.96
N PRO A 144 12.66 15.25 -3.03
CA PRO A 144 12.25 16.65 -3.07
C PRO A 144 11.48 17.01 -4.35
N ALA A 145 11.83 16.43 -5.50
CA ALA A 145 11.09 16.65 -6.75
C ALA A 145 9.63 16.17 -6.66
N MET A 146 9.40 14.98 -6.10
CA MET A 146 8.05 14.45 -5.88
C MET A 146 7.27 15.28 -4.86
N LYS A 147 7.89 15.69 -3.75
CA LYS A 147 7.24 16.57 -2.76
C LYS A 147 6.76 17.87 -3.38
N LYS A 148 7.60 18.50 -4.22
CA LYS A 148 7.21 19.70 -4.97
C LYS A 148 6.04 19.41 -5.90
N TYR A 149 6.12 18.35 -6.69
CA TYR A 149 5.07 17.96 -7.62
C TYR A 149 3.72 17.79 -6.92
N VAL A 150 3.65 17.00 -5.84
CA VAL A 150 2.36 16.75 -5.17
C VAL A 150 1.78 18.04 -4.57
N VAL A 151 2.61 18.92 -4.00
CA VAL A 151 2.14 20.23 -3.50
C VAL A 151 1.57 21.11 -4.61
N GLU A 152 2.15 21.07 -5.80
CA GLU A 152 1.66 21.82 -6.97
C GLU A 152 0.34 21.23 -7.54
N GLN A 153 0.05 19.96 -7.27
CA GLN A 153 -1.17 19.28 -7.72
C GLN A 153 -2.32 19.29 -6.69
N GLY A 154 -2.07 19.78 -5.47
CA GLY A 154 -3.05 19.89 -4.38
C GLY A 154 -3.12 18.68 -3.46
#